data_AF-A0A840UNF9-F1
#
_entry.id   AF-A0A840UNF9-F1
#
_cell.length_a   1.000
_cell.length_b   1.000
_cell.length_c   1.000
_cell.angle_alpha   90.00
_cell.angle_beta   90.00
_cell.angle_gamma   90.00
#
_symmetry.space_group_name_H-M   'P 1'
#
loop_
_entity.id
_entity.type
_entity.pdbx_description
1 polymer ?
#
loop_
_entity_poly.entity_id
_entity_poly.type
_entity_poly.pdbx_seq_one_letter_code
_entity_poly.pdbx_strand_id
1 'polypeptide(L)' 'MDMKELAEILACPQCKGPVKLVNEEKGLLCEKCGLLYEIKDGIPVMLVSEARKVTQ' A
#
# COMPACT_ATOMS: atom_id res chain seq x y z
N MET A 1 6.51 -28.68 1.34
CA MET A 1 7.60 -28.13 0.51
C MET A 1 7.01 -27.79 -0.85
N ASP A 2 6.80 -26.56 -1.29
CA ASP A 2 7.15 -25.23 -0.79
C ASP A 2 6.07 -24.28 -1.33
N MET A 3 5.20 -23.74 -0.46
CA MET A 3 4.19 -22.74 -0.80
C MET A 3 4.86 -21.35 -0.94
N LYS A 4 5.84 -21.28 -1.83
CA LYS A 4 6.59 -20.09 -2.22
C LYS A 4 6.27 -19.69 -3.66
N GLU A 5 5.15 -20.15 -4.19
CA GLU A 5 4.78 -19.91 -5.57
C GLU A 5 4.01 -18.61 -5.71
N LEU A 6 4.77 -17.64 -6.21
CA LEU A 6 4.37 -16.42 -6.91
C LEU A 6 3.93 -15.25 -6.05
N ALA A 7 4.96 -14.55 -5.57
CA ALA A 7 5.13 -13.11 -5.77
C ALA A 7 3.88 -12.26 -5.51
N GLU A 8 3.82 -11.76 -4.28
CA GLU A 8 3.01 -10.68 -3.76
C GLU A 8 2.79 -9.57 -4.81
N ILE A 9 1.69 -9.66 -5.55
CA ILE A 9 1.23 -8.62 -6.50
C ILE A 9 0.78 -7.43 -5.64
N LEU A 10 1.70 -6.51 -5.31
CA LEU A 10 1.45 -5.29 -4.52
C LEU A 10 0.55 -5.50 -3.29
N ALA A 11 1.06 -6.26 -2.32
CA ALA A 11 0.40 -6.42 -1.04
C ALA A 11 0.91 -5.37 -0.04
N CYS A 12 0.03 -4.81 0.78
CA CYS A 12 0.42 -3.84 1.81
C CYS A 12 1.54 -4.41 2.71
N PRO A 13 2.65 -3.69 2.94
CA PRO A 13 3.79 -4.21 3.71
C PRO A 13 3.43 -4.60 5.15
N GLN A 14 2.35 -4.05 5.70
CA GLN A 14 1.91 -4.33 7.07
C GLN A 14 0.92 -5.50 7.17
N CYS A 15 -0.09 -5.56 6.29
CA CYS A 15 -1.17 -6.56 6.38
C CYS A 15 -1.15 -7.61 5.27
N LYS A 16 -0.23 -7.52 4.30
CA LYS A 16 -0.22 -8.32 3.07
C LYS A 16 -1.59 -8.35 2.37
N GLY A 17 -2.36 -7.27 2.56
CA GLY A 17 -3.70 -7.11 2.03
C GLY A 17 -3.71 -6.32 0.72
N PRO A 18 -4.84 -6.32 0.00
CA PRO A 18 -5.00 -5.52 -1.21
C PRO A 18 -4.90 -4.01 -0.88
N VAL A 19 -4.24 -3.26 -1.76
CA VAL A 19 -4.21 -1.80 -1.77
C VAL A 19 -4.91 -1.28 -3.01
N LYS A 20 -5.63 -0.18 -2.90
CA LYS A 20 -6.28 0.52 -4.01
C LYS A 20 -5.52 1.79 -4.33
N LEU A 21 -5.38 2.10 -5.61
CA LEU A 21 -4.83 3.37 -6.05
C LEU A 21 -5.94 4.43 -5.98
N VAL A 22 -5.75 5.45 -5.16
CA VAL A 22 -6.72 6.52 -4.90
C VAL A 22 -6.29 7.75 -5.68
N ASN A 23 -6.68 7.77 -6.95
CA ASN A 23 -6.26 8.71 -7.98
C ASN A 23 -4.77 8.57 -8.36
N GLU A 24 -4.51 8.61 -9.66
CA GLU A 24 -3.17 8.41 -10.27
C GLU A 24 -2.06 9.24 -9.62
N GLU A 25 -2.40 10.37 -9.01
CA GLU A 25 -1.44 11.30 -8.41
C GLU A 25 -1.56 11.45 -6.89
N LYS A 26 -2.56 10.82 -6.24
CA LYS A 26 -2.82 11.03 -4.80
C LYS A 26 -2.23 9.96 -3.90
N GLY A 27 -2.19 8.69 -4.34
CA GLY A 27 -1.57 7.64 -3.54
C GLY A 27 -2.23 6.27 -3.58
N LEU A 28 -1.69 5.33 -2.81
CA LEU A 28 -2.22 3.99 -2.61
C LEU A 28 -2.88 3.90 -1.23
N LEU A 29 -4.18 3.62 -1.17
CA LEU A 29 -4.91 3.36 0.06
C LEU A 29 -5.04 1.87 0.31
N CYS A 30 -4.56 1.42 1.46
CA CYS A 30 -4.90 0.12 1.99
C CYS A 30 -6.20 0.20 2.80
N GLU A 31 -7.31 -0.31 2.25
CA GLU A 31 -8.61 -0.36 2.96
C GLU A 31 -8.56 -1.28 4.20
N LYS A 32 -7.72 -2.33 4.17
CA LYS A 32 -7.57 -3.24 5.33
C LYS A 32 -6.84 -2.61 6.50
N CYS A 33 -5.76 -1.90 6.22
CA CYS A 33 -4.91 -1.28 7.23
C CYS A 33 -5.33 0.17 7.55
N GLY A 34 -6.17 0.79 6.71
CA GLY A 34 -6.51 2.21 6.78
C GLY A 34 -5.31 3.12 6.55
N LEU A 35 -4.36 2.72 5.69
CA LEU A 35 -3.12 3.45 5.43
C LEU A 35 -3.11 4.01 4.01
N LEU A 36 -2.86 5.31 3.87
CA LEU A 36 -2.69 6.01 2.60
C LEU A 36 -1.21 6.31 2.37
N TYR A 37 -0.64 5.71 1.33
CA TYR A 37 0.71 5.95 0.83
C TYR A 37 0.66 7.02 -0.26
N GLU A 38 1.21 8.21 -0.01
CA GLU A 38 1.20 9.29 -0.98
C GLU A 38 2.20 9.03 -2.12
N ILE A 39 1.95 9.59 -3.31
CA ILE A 39 2.90 9.59 -4.42
C ILE A 39 3.59 10.95 -4.43
N LYS A 40 4.92 10.98 -4.27
CA LYS A 40 5.72 12.20 -4.34
C LYS A 40 6.66 12.09 -5.53
N ASP A 41 6.69 13.09 -6.39
CA ASP A 41 7.56 13.14 -7.57
C ASP A 41 7.34 11.95 -8.55
N GLY A 42 6.12 11.42 -8.62
CA GLY A 42 5.80 10.23 -9.43
C GLY A 42 6.27 8.90 -8.82
N ILE A 43 6.85 8.92 -7.62
CA ILE A 43 7.29 7.72 -6.89
C ILE A 43 6.32 7.45 -5.72
N PRO A 44 5.68 6.26 -5.65
CA PRO A 44 4.84 5.89 -4.52
C PRO A 44 5.67 5.72 -3.26
N VAL A 45 5.40 6.54 -2.25
CA VAL A 45 6.07 6.49 -0.95
C VAL A 45 5.46 5.34 -0.13
N MET A 46 5.88 4.11 -0.41
CA MET A 46 5.47 2.91 0.33
C MET A 46 6.21 2.76 1.68
N LEU A 47 6.49 3.87 2.36
CA LEU A 47 7.08 3.88 3.69
C LEU A 47 5.96 3.89 4.73
N VAL A 48 5.88 2.87 5.59
CA VAL A 48 4.90 2.81 6.68
C VAL A 48 5.02 4.02 7.62
N SER A 49 6.21 4.58 7.76
CA SER A 49 6.47 5.80 8.54
C SER A 49 5.90 7.08 7.93
N GLU A 50 5.81 7.17 6.60
CA GLU A 50 5.18 8.30 5.90
C GLU A 50 3.72 8.03 5.53
N ALA A 51 3.27 6.78 5.65
CA ALA A 51 1.89 6.41 5.39
C ALA A 51 0.94 7.12 6.34
N ARG A 52 -0.03 7.85 5.79
CA ARG A 52 -1.08 8.48 6.58
C ARG A 52 -2.14 7.46 6.96
N LYS A 53 -2.33 7.26 8.26
CA LYS A 53 -3.51 6.55 8.75
C LYS A 53 -4.76 7.39 8.49
N VAL A 54 -5.66 6.89 7.66
CA VAL A 54 -7.00 7.45 7.40
C VAL A 54 -8.05 6.80 8.31
N THR A 55 -7.67 6.41 9.53
CA THR A 55 -8.63 5.89 10.49
C THR A 55 -9.63 7.00 10.79
N GLN A 56 -10.89 6.78 10.43
CA GLN A 56 -12.00 7.59 10.94
C GLN A 56 -12.37 7.10 12.34
#